data_AF-A0A5D0X3N0-F1
#
_entry.id   AF-A0A5D0X3N0-F1
#
_cell.length_a   1.000
_cell.length_b   1.000
_cell.length_c   1.000
_cell.angle_alpha   90.00
_cell.angle_beta   90.00
_cell.angle_gamma   90.00
#
_symmetry.space_group_name_H-M   'P 1'
#
loop_
_entity.id
_entity.type
_entity.pdbx_description
1 polymer ?
#
loop_
_entity_poly.entity_id
_entity_poly.type
_entity_poly.pdbx_seq_one_letter_code
_entity_poly.pdbx_strand_id
1 'polypeptide(L)'
;MVYWLGGEWGVFQTSYNVCNRKLSMDERRRHMETAYRIDILARTGIISLLPLGLHMGYIYGLHPFGGGYLTAMWIFIALWLGLCWSAFIKRETDVGVKLTKIDEKIRWVLIPLIFVVGISSLLGHGPLEAGEGMRWYATKLTLYGFTLCIGLGLRWIMRLWTVRFRRLAEGPNPAEEAALEREFMYGRMMAYVYWITISGICFLGTVKPF
;
A
#
# COMPACT_ATOMS: atom_id res chain seq x y z
N MET A 1 -8.53 0.11 -13.56
CA MET A 1 -7.49 0.82 -12.79
C MET A 1 -6.52 -0.19 -12.19
N VAL A 2 -5.62 -0.75 -13.01
CA VAL A 2 -4.54 -1.68 -12.59
C VAL A 2 -3.16 -1.12 -13.00
N TYR A 3 -3.12 0.13 -13.50
CA TYR A 3 -1.92 0.68 -14.13
C TYR A 3 -0.73 0.83 -13.17
N TRP A 4 -0.98 0.94 -11.87
CA TRP A 4 0.09 0.98 -10.87
C TRP A 4 0.80 -0.36 -10.66
N LEU A 5 0.21 -1.48 -11.11
CA LEU A 5 0.79 -2.82 -10.93
C LEU A 5 2.14 -2.92 -11.64
N GLY A 6 2.30 -2.18 -12.76
CA GLY A 6 3.58 -2.05 -13.44
C GLY A 6 4.66 -1.37 -12.58
N GLY A 7 4.27 -0.41 -11.74
CA GLY A 7 5.17 0.21 -10.76
C GLY A 7 5.62 -0.81 -9.70
N GLU A 8 4.69 -1.56 -9.12
CA GLU A 8 5.02 -2.60 -8.15
C GLU A 8 5.90 -3.70 -8.74
N TRP A 9 5.64 -4.11 -9.98
CA TRP A 9 6.50 -5.04 -10.72
C TRP A 9 7.91 -4.46 -10.92
N GLY A 10 8.01 -3.17 -11.25
CA GLY A 10 9.30 -2.47 -11.37
C GLY A 10 10.09 -2.46 -10.05
N VAL A 11 9.43 -2.22 -8.93
CA VAL A 11 10.06 -2.31 -7.58
C VAL A 11 10.52 -3.73 -7.31
N PHE A 12 9.66 -4.72 -7.56
CA PHE A 12 9.96 -6.14 -7.37
C PHE A 12 11.19 -6.56 -8.21
N GLN A 13 11.24 -6.19 -9.48
CA GLN A 13 12.37 -6.54 -10.34
C GLN A 13 13.66 -5.83 -9.92
N THR A 14 13.58 -4.55 -9.54
CA THR A 14 14.75 -3.78 -9.11
C THR A 14 15.32 -4.31 -7.78
N SER A 15 14.46 -4.84 -6.92
CA SER A 15 14.87 -5.37 -5.61
C SER A 15 15.83 -6.57 -5.68
N TYR A 16 15.81 -7.37 -6.76
CA TYR A 16 16.80 -8.44 -6.96
C TYR A 16 18.24 -7.92 -7.01
N ASN A 17 18.45 -6.76 -7.64
CA ASN A 17 19.77 -6.14 -7.72
C ASN A 17 20.16 -5.49 -6.40
N VAL A 18 19.20 -5.05 -5.59
CA VAL A 18 19.47 -4.53 -4.25
C VAL A 18 20.07 -5.62 -3.35
N CYS A 19 19.62 -6.87 -3.46
CA CYS A 19 20.13 -8.00 -2.66
C CYS A 19 21.29 -8.76 -3.33
N ASN A 20 21.76 -8.33 -4.51
CA ASN A 20 22.78 -9.06 -5.25
C ASN A 20 24.18 -8.83 -4.68
N ARG A 21 24.72 -9.84 -3.98
CA ARG A 21 26.05 -9.80 -3.36
C ARG A 21 27.21 -9.51 -4.33
N LYS A 22 27.03 -9.79 -5.62
CA LYS A 22 28.05 -9.58 -6.67
C LYS A 22 28.20 -8.11 -7.06
N LEU A 23 27.20 -7.28 -6.75
CA LEU A 23 27.23 -5.85 -7.04
C LEU A 23 27.90 -5.08 -5.90
N SER A 24 28.55 -3.98 -6.26
CA SER A 24 29.10 -3.03 -5.30
C SER A 24 27.99 -2.38 -4.46
N MET A 25 28.33 -1.90 -3.26
CA MET A 25 27.36 -1.22 -2.40
C MET A 25 26.78 0.05 -3.06
N ASP A 26 27.59 0.75 -3.85
CA ASP A 26 27.15 1.93 -4.60
C ASP A 26 26.10 1.59 -5.67
N GLU A 27 26.28 0.49 -6.40
CA GLU A 27 25.30 0.01 -7.38
C GLU A 27 24.00 -0.44 -6.71
N ARG A 28 24.10 -1.20 -5.60
CA ARG A 28 22.90 -1.61 -4.84
C ARG A 28 22.13 -0.39 -4.31
N ARG A 29 22.84 0.66 -3.87
CA ARG A 29 22.22 1.93 -3.42
C ARG A 29 21.51 2.65 -4.57
N ARG A 30 22.09 2.67 -5.78
CA ARG A 30 21.42 3.21 -6.98
C ARG A 30 20.14 2.45 -7.31
N HIS A 31 20.15 1.12 -7.24
CA HIS A 31 18.95 0.31 -7.43
C HIS A 31 17.91 0.56 -6.34
N MET A 32 18.32 0.73 -5.09
CA MET A 32 17.41 1.09 -4.00
C MET A 32 16.73 2.44 -4.25
N GLU A 33 17.49 3.44 -4.71
CA GLU A 33 16.93 4.75 -5.07
C GLU A 33 15.92 4.66 -6.22
N THR A 34 16.22 3.87 -7.26
CA THR A 34 15.27 3.60 -8.34
C THR A 34 14.00 2.94 -7.83
N ALA A 35 14.12 1.93 -6.96
CA ALA A 35 12.97 1.28 -6.36
C ALA A 35 12.09 2.29 -5.58
N TYR A 36 12.69 3.19 -4.80
CA TYR A 36 11.95 4.24 -4.10
C TYR A 36 11.19 5.19 -5.04
N ARG A 37 11.80 5.56 -6.17
CA ARG A 37 11.15 6.44 -7.17
C ARG A 37 9.99 5.78 -7.88
N ILE A 38 10.04 4.47 -8.09
CA ILE A 38 8.92 3.73 -8.69
C ILE A 38 7.80 3.52 -7.66
N ASP A 39 8.15 3.25 -6.40
CA ASP A 39 7.22 2.96 -5.30
C ASP A 39 6.24 4.12 -5.01
N ILE A 40 6.64 5.38 -5.21
CA ILE A 40 5.72 6.53 -4.99
C ILE A 40 4.50 6.50 -5.92
N LEU A 41 4.64 5.96 -7.14
CA LEU A 41 3.54 5.81 -8.08
C LEU A 41 2.56 4.74 -7.60
N ALA A 42 3.08 3.61 -7.11
CA ALA A 42 2.27 2.56 -6.51
C ALA A 42 1.51 3.07 -5.28
N ARG A 43 2.17 3.86 -4.42
CA ARG A 43 1.55 4.50 -3.24
C ARG A 43 0.46 5.51 -3.59
N THR A 44 0.70 6.32 -4.62
CA THR A 44 -0.31 7.26 -5.13
C THR A 44 -1.53 6.50 -5.62
N GLY A 45 -1.30 5.40 -6.32
CA GLY A 45 -2.31 4.44 -6.69
C GLY A 45 -3.14 3.99 -5.49
N ILE A 46 -2.53 3.27 -4.54
CA ILE A 46 -3.29 2.63 -3.46
C ILE A 46 -4.13 3.60 -2.65
N ILE A 47 -3.64 4.83 -2.42
CA ILE A 47 -4.40 5.90 -1.75
C ILE A 47 -5.61 6.33 -2.61
N SER A 48 -5.43 6.46 -3.91
CA SER A 48 -6.47 6.91 -4.84
C SER A 48 -7.57 5.87 -5.08
N LEU A 49 -7.33 4.57 -4.83
CA LEU A 49 -8.38 3.55 -4.99
C LEU A 49 -9.53 3.73 -4.00
N LEU A 50 -9.25 4.17 -2.77
CA LEU A 50 -10.27 4.34 -1.75
C LEU A 50 -11.36 5.34 -2.15
N PRO A 51 -11.04 6.62 -2.47
CA PRO A 51 -12.07 7.58 -2.86
C PRO A 51 -12.75 7.22 -4.17
N LEU A 52 -12.03 6.61 -5.13
CA LEU A 52 -12.64 6.16 -6.37
C LEU A 52 -13.66 5.03 -6.11
N GLY A 53 -13.31 4.07 -5.24
CA GLY A 53 -14.20 2.98 -4.86
C GLY A 53 -15.44 3.44 -4.10
N LEU A 54 -15.28 4.43 -3.20
CA LEU A 54 -16.39 5.04 -2.47
C LEU A 54 -17.25 5.90 -3.40
N HIS A 55 -16.67 6.82 -4.19
CA HIS A 55 -17.44 7.65 -5.11
C HIS A 55 -18.24 6.78 -6.11
N MET A 56 -17.62 5.77 -6.72
CA MET A 56 -18.35 4.84 -7.60
C MET A 56 -19.41 4.05 -6.83
N GLY A 57 -19.16 3.69 -5.57
CA GLY A 57 -20.14 3.05 -4.69
C GLY A 57 -21.42 3.88 -4.53
N TYR A 58 -21.28 5.19 -4.30
CA TYR A 58 -22.41 6.12 -4.27
C TYR A 58 -23.17 6.17 -5.60
N ILE A 59 -22.45 6.29 -6.72
CA ILE A 59 -23.07 6.33 -8.07
C ILE A 59 -23.87 5.06 -8.36
N TYR A 60 -23.38 3.90 -7.90
CA TYR A 60 -24.07 2.61 -8.04
C TYR A 60 -25.11 2.33 -6.95
N GLY A 61 -25.36 3.26 -6.01
CA GLY A 61 -26.32 3.08 -4.93
C GLY A 61 -25.91 2.06 -3.86
N LEU A 62 -24.61 1.73 -3.75
CA LEU A 62 -24.07 0.73 -2.82
C LEU A 62 -23.81 1.29 -1.42
N HIS A 63 -23.90 2.61 -1.24
CA HIS A 63 -23.90 3.26 0.07
C HIS A 63 -24.58 4.63 -0.03
N PRO A 64 -25.14 5.16 1.07
CA PRO A 64 -25.96 6.38 1.03
C PRO A 64 -25.17 7.70 1.05
N PHE A 65 -23.87 7.67 1.35
CA PHE A 65 -23.09 8.89 1.62
C PHE A 65 -22.71 9.69 0.36
N GLY A 66 -23.54 10.68 0.00
CA GLY A 66 -23.30 11.63 -1.10
C GLY A 66 -22.96 13.06 -0.65
N GLY A 67 -22.98 13.99 -1.61
CA GLY A 67 -22.90 15.43 -1.35
C GLY A 67 -21.66 15.86 -0.55
N GLY A 68 -21.88 16.56 0.57
CA GLY A 68 -20.81 17.09 1.42
C GLY A 68 -19.85 16.03 1.96
N TYR A 69 -20.29 14.79 2.14
CA TYR A 69 -19.43 13.68 2.53
C TYR A 69 -18.37 13.38 1.47
N LEU A 70 -18.79 13.26 0.19
CA LEU A 70 -17.86 12.99 -0.91
C LEU A 70 -16.88 14.15 -1.09
N THR A 71 -17.32 15.40 -0.96
CA THR A 71 -16.45 16.57 -1.01
C THR A 71 -15.40 16.53 0.11
N ALA A 72 -15.81 16.29 1.35
CA ALA A 72 -14.91 16.17 2.50
C ALA A 72 -13.91 15.01 2.34
N MET A 73 -14.39 13.86 1.84
CA MET A 73 -13.55 12.71 1.52
C MET A 73 -12.47 13.04 0.49
N TRP A 74 -12.82 13.68 -0.63
CA TRP A 74 -11.85 14.07 -1.66
C TRP A 74 -10.83 15.09 -1.14
N ILE A 75 -11.26 16.06 -0.33
CA ILE A 75 -10.34 17.00 0.35
C ILE A 75 -9.37 16.23 1.24
N PHE A 76 -9.87 15.31 2.06
CA PHE A 76 -9.03 14.47 2.92
C PHE A 76 -8.01 13.64 2.12
N ILE A 77 -8.44 12.99 1.03
CA ILE A 77 -7.52 12.23 0.16
C ILE A 77 -6.50 13.14 -0.51
N ALA A 78 -6.89 14.34 -0.99
CA ALA A 78 -5.95 15.28 -1.58
C ALA A 78 -4.87 15.71 -0.58
N LEU A 79 -5.26 15.99 0.67
CA LEU A 79 -4.32 16.28 1.76
C LEU A 79 -3.43 15.08 2.08
N TRP A 80 -3.99 13.87 2.07
CA TRP A 80 -3.22 12.66 2.34
C TRP A 80 -2.23 12.30 1.21
N LEU A 81 -2.62 12.50 -0.05
CA LEU A 81 -1.71 12.41 -1.19
C LEU A 81 -0.61 13.46 -1.09
N GLY A 82 -0.97 14.71 -0.76
CA GLY A 82 0.00 15.78 -0.51
C GLY A 82 0.99 15.42 0.60
N LEU A 83 0.53 14.79 1.68
CA LEU A 83 1.37 14.27 2.76
C LEU A 83 2.32 13.17 2.27
N CYS A 84 1.80 12.20 1.49
CA CYS A 84 2.58 11.10 0.92
C CYS A 84 3.71 11.61 0.01
N TRP A 85 3.39 12.53 -0.90
CA TRP A 85 4.36 13.16 -1.79
C TRP A 85 5.35 14.05 -1.04
N SER A 86 4.88 14.81 -0.05
CA SER A 86 5.77 15.64 0.78
C SER A 86 6.76 14.80 1.58
N ALA A 87 6.32 13.65 2.11
CA ALA A 87 7.20 12.70 2.80
C ALA A 87 8.26 12.10 1.86
N PHE A 88 7.89 11.87 0.59
CA PHE A 88 8.80 11.40 -0.44
C PHE A 88 9.82 12.46 -0.89
N ILE A 89 9.36 13.69 -1.16
CA ILE A 89 10.25 14.78 -1.60
C ILE A 89 11.25 15.16 -0.50
N LYS A 90 10.77 15.24 0.75
CA LYS A 90 11.60 15.59 1.91
C LYS A 90 12.23 14.36 2.59
N ARG A 91 12.36 13.24 1.86
CA ARG A 91 12.97 12.02 2.40
C ARG A 91 14.38 12.31 2.92
N GLU A 92 14.81 11.57 3.94
CA GLU A 92 16.11 11.74 4.61
C GLU A 92 16.25 13.02 5.46
N THR A 93 15.21 13.86 5.55
CA THR A 93 15.14 14.98 6.51
C THR A 93 14.27 14.66 7.71
N ASP A 94 14.46 15.36 8.84
CA ASP A 94 13.61 15.23 10.04
C ASP A 94 12.14 15.50 9.75
N VAL A 95 11.88 16.46 8.84
CA VAL A 95 10.54 16.77 8.36
C VAL A 95 9.94 15.56 7.62
N GLY A 96 10.69 14.93 6.71
CA GLY A 96 10.24 13.72 6.00
C GLY A 96 9.93 12.55 6.94
N VAL A 97 10.73 12.37 8.00
CA VAL A 97 10.47 11.37 9.04
C VAL A 97 9.16 11.68 9.78
N LYS A 98 8.95 12.94 10.16
CA LYS A 98 7.69 13.38 10.82
C LYS A 98 6.48 13.14 9.92
N LEU A 99 6.56 13.53 8.63
CA LEU A 99 5.47 13.35 7.67
C LEU A 99 5.16 11.86 7.44
N THR A 100 6.19 11.02 7.35
CA THR A 100 6.03 9.55 7.24
C THR A 100 5.29 8.98 8.45
N LYS A 101 5.63 9.41 9.67
CA LYS A 101 4.93 8.98 10.89
C LYS A 101 3.46 9.41 10.90
N ILE A 102 3.14 10.59 10.35
CA ILE A 102 1.75 11.05 10.22
C ILE A 102 1.00 10.18 9.20
N ASP A 103 1.59 9.89 8.04
CA ASP A 103 1.00 8.98 7.03
C ASP A 103 0.70 7.61 7.63
N GLU A 104 1.59 7.08 8.46
CA GLU A 104 1.37 5.82 9.17
C GLU A 104 0.25 5.88 10.19
N LYS A 105 0.17 6.96 10.99
CA LYS A 105 -0.93 7.14 11.94
C LYS A 105 -2.28 7.18 11.23
N ILE A 106 -2.37 7.84 10.08
CA ILE A 106 -3.59 7.86 9.27
C ILE A 106 -3.97 6.42 8.87
N ARG A 107 -3.01 5.61 8.41
CA ARG A 107 -3.26 4.20 8.05
C ARG A 107 -3.68 3.36 9.25
N TRP A 108 -3.06 3.55 10.40
CA TRP A 108 -3.41 2.83 11.63
C TRP A 108 -4.83 3.12 12.12
N VAL A 109 -5.41 4.27 11.78
CA VAL A 109 -6.81 4.58 12.06
C VAL A 109 -7.72 4.10 10.93
N LEU A 110 -7.32 4.34 9.68
CA LEU A 110 -8.14 4.06 8.51
C LEU A 110 -8.33 2.56 8.25
N ILE A 111 -7.30 1.74 8.46
CA ILE A 111 -7.36 0.29 8.23
C ILE A 111 -8.40 -0.37 9.15
N PRO A 112 -8.37 -0.16 10.49
CA PRO A 112 -9.43 -0.64 11.36
C PRO A 112 -10.82 -0.12 10.96
N LEU A 113 -10.93 1.15 10.59
CA LEU A 113 -12.21 1.72 10.14
C LEU A 113 -12.75 1.00 8.90
N ILE A 114 -11.90 0.72 7.92
CA ILE A 114 -12.25 -0.04 6.71
C ILE A 114 -12.71 -1.45 7.08
N PHE A 115 -12.01 -2.14 7.98
CA PHE A 115 -12.43 -3.47 8.44
C PHE A 115 -13.75 -3.43 9.20
N VAL A 116 -13.94 -2.47 10.09
CA VAL A 116 -15.19 -2.29 10.84
C VAL A 116 -16.33 -2.07 9.86
N VAL A 117 -16.21 -1.14 8.91
CA VAL A 117 -17.25 -0.86 7.90
C VAL A 117 -17.50 -2.07 7.00
N GLY A 118 -16.45 -2.70 6.48
CA GLY A 118 -16.57 -3.84 5.57
C GLY A 118 -17.19 -5.08 6.24
N ILE A 119 -16.65 -5.49 7.39
CA ILE A 119 -17.12 -6.67 8.13
C ILE A 119 -18.51 -6.42 8.72
N SER A 120 -18.79 -5.25 9.31
CA SER A 120 -20.13 -4.96 9.81
C SER A 120 -21.19 -4.96 8.71
N SER A 121 -20.85 -4.48 7.51
CA SER A 121 -21.76 -4.53 6.36
C SER A 121 -22.01 -5.97 5.90
N LEU A 122 -20.97 -6.82 5.86
CA LEU A 122 -21.13 -8.25 5.57
C LEU A 122 -21.99 -8.99 6.59
N LEU A 123 -22.02 -8.52 7.83
CA LEU A 123 -22.88 -9.02 8.90
C LEU A 123 -24.29 -8.38 8.90
N GLY A 124 -24.58 -7.47 7.97
CA GLY A 124 -25.88 -6.80 7.85
C GLY A 124 -26.11 -5.60 8.78
N HIS A 125 -25.07 -5.11 9.46
CA HIS A 125 -25.14 -3.99 10.41
C HIS A 125 -24.44 -2.72 9.94
N GLY A 126 -23.75 -2.79 8.80
CA GLY A 126 -22.95 -1.69 8.27
C GLY A 126 -23.69 -0.85 7.22
N PRO A 127 -23.08 0.26 6.79
CA PRO A 127 -23.72 1.23 5.90
C PRO A 127 -23.61 0.86 4.40
N LEU A 128 -22.95 -0.24 4.06
CA LEU A 128 -22.81 -0.70 2.67
C LEU A 128 -23.90 -1.71 2.36
N GLU A 129 -24.44 -1.61 1.14
CA GLU A 129 -25.40 -2.59 0.63
C GLU A 129 -24.75 -3.98 0.58
N ALA A 130 -25.34 -4.92 1.29
CA ALA A 130 -24.84 -6.29 1.46
C ALA A 130 -25.98 -7.33 1.47
N GLY A 131 -27.13 -6.97 0.86
CA GLY A 131 -28.20 -7.90 0.55
C GLY A 131 -27.75 -9.05 -0.38
N GLU A 132 -28.69 -9.95 -0.67
CA GLU A 132 -28.44 -11.10 -1.54
C GLU A 132 -27.98 -10.65 -2.93
N GLY A 133 -26.81 -11.13 -3.38
CA GLY A 133 -26.23 -10.76 -4.68
C GLY A 133 -25.40 -9.47 -4.69
N MET A 134 -25.26 -8.76 -3.55
CA MET A 134 -24.53 -7.49 -3.46
C MET A 134 -23.36 -7.48 -2.45
N ARG A 135 -23.05 -8.61 -1.80
CA ARG A 135 -21.99 -8.65 -0.78
C ARG A 135 -20.59 -8.48 -1.37
N TRP A 136 -20.41 -8.62 -2.68
CA TRP A 136 -19.14 -8.40 -3.37
C TRP A 136 -18.51 -7.04 -3.06
N TYR A 137 -19.30 -5.98 -2.85
CA TYR A 137 -18.78 -4.63 -2.60
C TYR A 137 -18.14 -4.51 -1.21
N ALA A 138 -18.82 -4.99 -0.17
CA ALA A 138 -18.30 -5.02 1.19
C ALA A 138 -17.08 -5.96 1.32
N THR A 139 -17.10 -7.11 0.64
CA THR A 139 -15.93 -8.02 0.55
C THR A 139 -14.76 -7.33 -0.14
N LYS A 140 -15.00 -6.64 -1.24
CA LYS A 140 -13.96 -5.91 -1.98
C LYS A 140 -13.31 -4.81 -1.11
N LEU A 141 -14.12 -4.06 -0.36
CA LEU A 141 -13.61 -3.07 0.58
C LEU A 141 -12.78 -3.71 1.70
N THR A 142 -13.23 -4.86 2.23
CA THR A 142 -12.52 -5.60 3.27
C THR A 142 -11.16 -6.11 2.79
N LEU A 143 -11.10 -6.67 1.57
CA LEU A 143 -9.85 -7.08 0.93
C LEU A 143 -8.93 -5.88 0.66
N TYR A 144 -9.47 -4.70 0.33
CA TYR A 144 -8.68 -3.48 0.23
C TYR A 144 -8.08 -3.07 1.59
N GLY A 145 -8.80 -3.25 2.70
CA GLY A 145 -8.23 -3.11 4.05
C GLY A 145 -7.03 -4.05 4.27
N PHE A 146 -7.15 -5.30 3.79
CA PHE A 146 -6.05 -6.28 3.87
C PHE A 146 -4.83 -5.90 3.02
N THR A 147 -5.02 -5.36 1.80
CA THR A 147 -3.90 -4.88 0.99
C THR A 147 -3.15 -3.73 1.66
N LEU A 148 -3.86 -2.85 2.39
CA LEU A 148 -3.22 -1.80 3.19
C LEU A 148 -2.38 -2.36 4.36
N CYS A 149 -2.81 -3.44 5.00
CA CYS A 149 -1.99 -4.14 6.01
C CYS A 149 -0.67 -4.65 5.43
N ILE A 150 -0.73 -5.27 4.24
CA ILE A 150 0.46 -5.73 3.53
C ILE A 150 1.37 -4.53 3.20
N GLY A 151 0.80 -3.41 2.73
CA GLY A 151 1.54 -2.18 2.46
C GLY A 151 2.27 -1.61 3.69
N LEU A 152 1.69 -1.73 4.90
CA LEU A 152 2.38 -1.38 6.15
C LEU A 152 3.57 -2.31 6.43
N GLY A 153 3.40 -3.61 6.24
CA GLY A 153 4.49 -4.58 6.42
C GLY A 153 5.63 -4.41 5.42
N LEU A 154 5.33 -4.17 4.14
CA LEU A 154 6.34 -3.88 3.12
C LEU A 154 7.13 -2.60 3.46
N ARG A 155 6.45 -1.58 3.99
CA ARG A 155 7.11 -0.34 4.44
C ARG A 155 8.05 -0.55 5.62
N TRP A 156 7.68 -1.46 6.53
CA TRP A 156 8.54 -1.88 7.62
C TRP A 156 9.83 -2.54 7.07
N ILE A 157 9.69 -3.45 6.11
CA ILE A 157 10.83 -4.11 5.44
C ILE A 157 11.76 -3.08 4.78
N MET A 158 11.20 -2.12 4.03
CA MET A 158 12.00 -1.09 3.36
C MET A 158 12.81 -0.23 4.36
N ARG A 159 12.25 0.09 5.53
CA ARG A 159 12.99 0.78 6.60
C ARG A 159 14.14 -0.05 7.14
N LEU A 160 13.90 -1.34 7.39
CA LEU A 160 14.94 -2.25 7.85
C LEU A 160 16.09 -2.28 6.85
N TRP A 161 15.78 -2.38 5.55
CA TRP A 161 16.81 -2.33 4.51
C TRP A 161 17.65 -1.06 4.60
N THR A 162 17.06 0.13 4.73
CA THR A 162 17.84 1.36 4.88
C THR A 162 18.79 1.33 6.09
N VAL A 163 18.36 0.78 7.23
CA VAL A 163 19.22 0.63 8.41
C VAL A 163 20.36 -0.36 8.14
N ARG A 164 20.06 -1.50 7.52
CA ARG A 164 21.07 -2.52 7.19
C ARG A 164 22.10 -2.02 6.20
N PHE A 165 21.65 -1.30 5.16
CA PHE A 165 22.54 -0.69 4.18
C PHE A 165 23.49 0.34 4.80
N ARG A 166 23.08 1.05 5.86
CA ARG A 166 23.99 1.90 6.63
C ARG A 166 25.06 1.08 7.35
N ARG A 167 24.68 -0.03 7.99
CA ARG A 167 25.64 -0.94 8.66
C ARG A 167 26.59 -1.62 7.68
N LEU A 168 26.08 -2.07 6.53
CA LEU A 168 26.89 -2.67 5.47
C LEU A 168 27.86 -1.67 4.82
N ALA A 169 27.61 -0.36 4.94
CA ALA A 169 28.54 0.66 4.49
C ALA A 169 29.75 0.85 5.44
N GLU A 170 29.66 0.40 6.70
CA GLU A 170 30.77 0.45 7.67
C GLU A 170 31.81 -0.66 7.42
N GLY A 171 31.41 -1.74 6.74
CA GLY A 171 32.28 -2.83 6.35
C GLY A 171 31.53 -4.14 6.13
N PRO A 172 32.23 -5.20 5.69
CA PRO A 172 31.64 -6.52 5.46
C PRO A 172 31.02 -7.09 6.74
N ASN A 173 29.71 -7.36 6.72
CA ASN A 173 28.99 -7.95 7.85
C ASN A 173 28.09 -9.11 7.37
N PRO A 174 28.54 -10.38 7.51
CA PRO A 174 27.78 -11.54 7.04
C PRO A 174 26.41 -11.71 7.70
N ALA A 175 26.25 -11.26 8.95
CA ALA A 175 24.98 -11.36 9.67
C ALA A 175 23.93 -10.39 9.11
N GLU A 176 24.36 -9.18 8.74
CA GLU A 176 23.50 -8.18 8.10
C GLU A 176 23.11 -8.58 6.68
N GLU A 177 24.03 -9.18 5.91
CA GLU A 177 23.74 -9.73 4.58
C GLU A 177 22.71 -10.88 4.63
N ALA A 178 22.89 -11.84 5.55
CA ALA A 178 21.95 -12.94 5.72
C ALA A 178 20.55 -12.45 6.15
N ALA A 179 20.51 -11.42 7.01
CA ALA A 179 19.25 -10.83 7.43
C ALA A 179 18.55 -10.05 6.31
N LEU A 180 19.31 -9.36 5.45
CA LEU A 180 18.80 -8.68 4.27
C LEU A 180 18.14 -9.67 3.30
N GLU A 181 18.77 -10.81 3.03
CA GLU A 181 18.21 -11.87 2.17
C GLU A 181 16.92 -12.47 2.75
N ARG A 182 16.85 -12.66 4.06
CA ARG A 182 15.63 -13.14 4.72
C ARG A 182 14.49 -12.14 4.59
N GLU A 183 14.77 -10.85 4.82
CA GLU A 183 13.79 -9.77 4.66
C GLU A 183 13.33 -9.63 3.22
N PHE A 184 14.23 -9.85 2.27
CA PHE A 184 13.91 -9.92 0.85
C PHE A 184 12.94 -11.06 0.53
N MET A 185 13.16 -12.26 1.07
CA MET A 185 12.24 -13.38 0.90
C MET A 185 10.84 -13.04 1.44
N TYR A 186 10.76 -12.45 2.64
CA TYR A 186 9.47 -12.02 3.21
C TYR A 186 8.78 -10.96 2.36
N GLY A 187 9.53 -9.95 1.89
CA GLY A 187 9.00 -8.92 1.00
C GLY A 187 8.41 -9.52 -0.29
N ARG A 188 9.07 -10.53 -0.86
CA ARG A 188 8.57 -11.25 -2.04
C ARG A 188 7.29 -12.02 -1.75
N MET A 189 7.24 -12.79 -0.66
CA MET A 189 6.03 -13.51 -0.28
C MET A 189 4.85 -12.55 -0.10
N MET A 190 5.07 -11.42 0.59
CA MET A 190 4.06 -10.39 0.77
C MET A 190 3.60 -9.79 -0.56
N ALA A 191 4.51 -9.55 -1.51
CA ALA A 191 4.15 -9.06 -2.84
C ALA A 191 3.25 -10.04 -3.60
N TYR A 192 3.53 -11.35 -3.55
CA TYR A 192 2.66 -12.35 -4.18
C TYR A 192 1.27 -12.41 -3.54
N VAL A 193 1.20 -12.43 -2.20
CA VAL A 193 -0.09 -12.38 -1.47
C VAL A 193 -0.87 -11.13 -1.82
N TYR A 194 -0.19 -10.00 -1.95
CA TYR A 194 -0.78 -8.74 -2.34
C TYR A 194 -1.35 -8.79 -3.77
N TRP A 195 -0.61 -9.33 -4.75
CA TRP A 195 -1.10 -9.48 -6.13
C TRP A 195 -2.27 -10.44 -6.26
N ILE A 196 -2.27 -11.55 -5.51
CA ILE A 196 -3.42 -12.48 -5.44
C ILE A 196 -4.64 -11.73 -4.89
N THR A 197 -4.45 -10.95 -3.81
CA THR A 197 -5.52 -10.16 -3.20
C THR A 197 -6.08 -9.13 -4.18
N ILE A 198 -5.23 -8.37 -4.87
CA ILE A 198 -5.67 -7.41 -5.90
C ILE A 198 -6.40 -8.11 -7.04
N SER A 199 -5.92 -9.27 -7.49
CA SER A 199 -6.58 -10.06 -8.54
C SER A 199 -7.98 -10.48 -8.10
N GLY A 200 -8.14 -10.88 -6.83
CA GLY A 200 -9.46 -11.13 -6.22
C GLY A 200 -10.36 -9.89 -6.17
N ILE A 201 -9.83 -8.74 -5.76
CA ILE A 201 -10.55 -7.44 -5.77
C ILE A 201 -11.03 -7.08 -7.18
N CYS A 202 -10.19 -7.30 -8.20
CA CYS A 202 -10.53 -7.07 -9.60
C CYS A 202 -11.62 -8.04 -10.06
N PHE A 203 -11.50 -9.33 -9.75
CA PHE A 203 -12.51 -10.34 -10.06
C PHE A 203 -13.88 -9.99 -9.45
N LEU A 204 -13.92 -9.65 -8.15
CA LEU A 204 -15.16 -9.23 -7.48
C LEU A 204 -15.77 -7.98 -8.10
N GLY A 205 -14.94 -7.00 -8.49
CA GLY A 205 -15.42 -5.78 -9.14
C GLY A 205 -16.00 -5.98 -10.54
N THR A 206 -15.52 -7.00 -11.26
CA THR A 206 -15.95 -7.30 -12.64
C THR A 206 -17.14 -8.26 -12.67
N VAL A 207 -17.02 -9.39 -11.96
CA VAL A 207 -17.99 -10.48 -12.02
C VAL A 207 -19.18 -10.25 -11.11
N LYS A 208 -18.98 -9.56 -9.97
CA LYS A 208 -20.02 -9.30 -8.95
C LYS A 208 -20.82 -10.57 -8.60
N PRO A 209 -20.14 -11.65 -8.15
CA PRO A 209 -20.74 -12.98 -8.11
C PRO A 209 -21.77 -13.21 -6.99
N PHE A 210 -21.85 -12.34 -5.99
CA PHE A 210 -22.66 -12.51 -4.79
C PHE A 210 -22.85 -11.20 -4.02
#